data_AF-A0AAV4G5M7-F1
#
_entry.id   AF-A0AAV4G5M7-F1
#
_cell.length_a   1.000
_cell.length_b   1.000
_cell.length_c   1.000
_cell.angle_alpha   90.00
_cell.angle_beta   90.00
_cell.angle_gamma   90.00
#
_symmetry.space_group_name_H-M   'P 1'
#
loop_
_entity.id
_entity.type
_entity.pdbx_description
1 polymer ?
#
loop_
_entity_poly.entity_id
_entity_poly.type
_entity_poly.pdbx_seq_one_letter_code
_entity_poly.pdbx_strand_id
1 'polypeptide(L)'
;MAPPTRRQSSKESIGEGKKQQTKKVERMETKERDQWMCIMHDDLINGQDSEDGQQPSILKLKHPRTSLGTLYVMSADESALYQLHNFKEKYRSWFIGNKVCSDGSLYLTSPMDPLFLLLPYLMADE
;
A
#
# COMPACT_ATOMS: atom_id res chain seq x y z
N MET A 1 4.39 44.94 -46.78
CA MET A 1 3.45 44.79 -47.91
C MET A 1 2.11 44.34 -47.37
N ALA A 2 1.05 44.96 -47.87
CA ALA A 2 -0.28 45.11 -47.28
C ALA A 2 -1.23 43.91 -47.58
N PRO A 3 -2.44 43.88 -46.96
CA PRO A 3 -3.31 42.71 -46.63
C PRO A 3 -4.37 42.46 -47.75
N PRO A 4 -5.59 41.86 -47.59
CA PRO A 4 -6.33 41.23 -46.48
C PRO A 4 -6.99 39.87 -46.88
N THR A 5 -7.88 39.21 -46.13
CA THR A 5 -9.34 39.43 -46.26
C THR A 5 -10.12 38.69 -45.17
N ARG A 6 -10.72 39.49 -44.28
CA ARG A 6 -11.89 39.15 -43.47
C ARG A 6 -13.05 38.81 -44.40
N ARG A 7 -13.64 37.62 -44.25
CA ARG A 7 -14.97 37.32 -44.81
C ARG A 7 -15.91 37.00 -43.64
N GLN A 8 -16.81 37.94 -43.35
CA GLN A 8 -17.97 37.71 -42.50
C GLN A 8 -19.20 37.39 -43.37
N SER A 9 -20.06 36.56 -42.76
CA SER A 9 -21.52 36.44 -42.96
C SER A 9 -22.02 35.65 -44.18
N SER A 10 -22.79 34.58 -43.92
CA SER A 10 -24.26 34.62 -44.04
C SER A 10 -24.94 33.48 -43.25
N LYS A 11 -26.03 33.84 -42.56
CA LYS A 11 -27.01 33.00 -41.83
C LYS A 11 -27.76 32.11 -42.85
N GLU A 12 -28.10 30.85 -42.57
CA GLU A 12 -29.29 30.24 -41.91
C GLU A 12 -29.25 28.78 -42.43
N SER A 13 -29.66 27.69 -41.79
CA SER A 13 -30.89 27.40 -41.06
C SER A 13 -30.77 26.03 -40.36
N ILE A 14 -31.36 25.94 -39.17
CA ILE A 14 -32.08 24.81 -38.54
C ILE A 14 -31.80 23.40 -39.11
N GLY A 15 -31.19 22.56 -38.29
CA GLY A 15 -31.10 21.11 -38.51
C GLY A 15 -30.81 20.41 -37.19
N GLU A 16 -31.83 19.77 -36.65
CA GLU A 16 -31.89 19.10 -35.36
C GLU A 16 -30.86 17.98 -35.21
N GLY A 17 -30.40 17.79 -33.97
CA GLY A 17 -30.24 16.47 -33.38
C GLY A 17 -29.10 15.59 -33.90
N LYS A 18 -27.99 15.58 -33.15
CA LYS A 18 -27.42 14.34 -32.60
C LYS A 18 -26.42 14.69 -31.50
N LYS A 19 -26.85 14.54 -30.24
CA LYS A 19 -25.96 14.48 -29.08
C LYS A 19 -24.95 13.36 -29.35
N GLN A 20 -23.70 13.72 -29.64
CA GLN A 20 -22.59 12.79 -29.59
C GLN A 20 -22.36 12.44 -28.13
N GLN A 21 -22.82 11.25 -27.77
CA GLN A 21 -22.64 10.64 -26.48
C GLN A 21 -21.14 10.33 -26.34
N THR A 22 -20.41 11.19 -25.64
CA THR A 22 -19.06 10.88 -25.17
C THR A 22 -19.18 9.68 -24.24
N LYS A 23 -18.87 8.49 -24.76
CA LYS A 23 -18.66 7.30 -23.93
C LYS A 23 -17.50 7.60 -22.98
N LYS A 24 -17.84 7.95 -21.75
CA LYS A 24 -16.91 7.89 -20.62
C LYS A 24 -16.46 6.44 -20.52
N VAL A 25 -15.25 6.16 -20.98
CA VAL A 25 -14.60 4.86 -20.79
C VAL A 25 -14.34 4.78 -19.29
N GLU A 26 -15.26 4.15 -18.57
CA GLU A 26 -15.01 3.71 -17.21
C GLU A 26 -13.90 2.66 -17.31
N ARG A 27 -12.71 3.08 -16.90
CA ARG A 27 -11.56 2.19 -16.70
C ARG A 27 -12.02 1.15 -15.69
N MET A 28 -12.31 -0.06 -16.16
CA MET A 28 -12.51 -1.21 -15.30
C MET A 28 -11.22 -1.38 -14.50
N GLU A 29 -11.25 -1.00 -13.23
CA GLU A 29 -10.20 -1.35 -12.28
C GLU A 29 -10.27 -2.86 -12.10
N THR A 30 -9.53 -3.57 -12.94
CA THR A 30 -9.20 -4.97 -12.69
C THR A 30 -8.59 -4.98 -11.30
N LYS A 31 -9.27 -5.59 -10.32
CA LYS A 31 -8.77 -5.72 -8.95
C LYS A 31 -7.51 -6.57 -9.01
N GLU A 32 -6.37 -5.91 -9.21
CA GLU A 32 -5.07 -6.54 -9.20
C GLU A 32 -4.89 -7.19 -7.82
N ARG A 33 -4.34 -8.40 -7.80
CA ARG A 33 -3.98 -9.03 -6.52
C ARG A 33 -3.02 -8.10 -5.81
N ASP A 34 -3.37 -7.68 -4.61
CA ASP A 34 -2.55 -6.79 -3.78
C ASP A 34 -1.18 -7.46 -3.58
N GLN A 35 -0.17 -6.98 -4.29
CA GLN A 35 1.21 -7.40 -4.11
C GLN A 35 1.85 -6.48 -3.09
N TRP A 36 2.41 -7.05 -2.03
CA TRP A 36 3.06 -6.29 -0.96
C TRP A 36 4.57 -6.35 -1.13
N MET A 37 5.21 -5.20 -1.03
CA MET A 37 6.66 -5.07 -1.02
C MET A 37 7.12 -5.02 0.43
N CYS A 38 7.89 -6.02 0.85
CA CYS A 38 8.39 -6.14 2.21
C CYS A 38 9.92 -6.27 2.21
N ILE A 39 10.60 -5.53 3.08
CA ILE A 39 11.97 -5.80 3.49
C ILE A 39 11.88 -6.49 4.85
N MET A 40 12.21 -7.77 4.88
CA MET A 40 12.08 -8.61 6.08
C MET A 40 13.44 -9.08 6.58
N HIS A 41 13.56 -9.31 7.89
CA HIS A 41 14.74 -9.92 8.48
C HIS A 41 14.90 -11.36 7.98
N ASP A 42 16.14 -11.83 7.81
CA ASP A 42 16.43 -13.15 7.26
C ASP A 42 15.79 -14.28 8.08
N ASP A 43 15.75 -14.17 9.41
CA ASP A 43 15.10 -15.16 10.28
C ASP A 43 13.61 -15.36 9.97
N LEU A 44 12.92 -14.32 9.47
CA LEU A 44 11.51 -14.40 9.07
C LEU A 44 11.32 -15.06 7.70
N ILE A 45 12.36 -15.10 6.88
CA ILE A 45 12.32 -15.66 5.52
C ILE A 45 12.86 -17.10 5.54
N ASN A 46 13.95 -17.31 6.26
CA ASN A 46 14.77 -18.51 6.25
C ASN A 46 14.50 -19.43 7.45
N GLY A 47 13.55 -19.09 8.34
CA GLY A 47 13.22 -19.86 9.55
C GLY A 47 12.62 -21.26 9.32
N GLN A 48 12.95 -21.92 8.21
CA GLN A 48 12.49 -23.26 7.83
C GLN A 48 13.25 -24.41 8.53
N ASP A 49 14.27 -24.10 9.34
CA ASP A 49 15.06 -25.12 10.05
C ASP A 49 14.39 -25.62 11.34
N SER A 50 13.21 -25.11 11.70
CA SER A 50 12.42 -25.64 12.82
C SER A 50 11.83 -27.01 12.44
N GLU A 51 12.15 -28.04 13.20
CA GLU A 51 11.73 -29.44 12.98
C GLU A 51 10.19 -29.60 12.85
N ASP A 52 9.42 -28.65 13.40
CA ASP A 52 7.96 -28.66 13.43
C ASP A 52 7.30 -27.98 12.20
N GLY A 53 8.07 -27.39 11.29
CA GLY A 53 7.54 -26.72 10.10
C GLY A 53 6.68 -25.49 10.40
N GLN A 54 6.88 -24.88 11.57
CA GLN A 54 6.14 -23.70 12.01
C GLN A 54 6.48 -22.49 11.12
N GLN A 55 5.51 -21.59 10.90
CA GLN A 55 5.67 -20.40 10.06
C GLN A 55 5.61 -19.14 10.91
N PRO A 56 6.29 -18.06 10.50
CA PRO A 56 6.14 -16.76 11.15
C PRO A 56 4.69 -16.30 11.15
N SER A 57 4.25 -15.70 12.25
CA SER A 57 2.87 -15.25 12.43
C SER A 57 2.77 -13.73 12.57
N ILE A 58 1.73 -13.13 11.98
CA ILE A 58 1.46 -11.69 12.11
C ILE A 58 0.48 -11.46 13.26
N LEU A 59 0.86 -10.60 14.19
CA LEU A 59 0.13 -10.27 15.41
C LEU A 59 -0.29 -8.79 15.39
N LYS A 60 -1.46 -8.47 15.95
CA LYS A 60 -1.88 -7.08 16.18
C LYS A 60 -1.86 -6.78 17.68
N LEU A 61 -0.89 -5.99 18.11
CA LEU A 61 -0.64 -5.66 19.52
C LEU A 61 -0.69 -4.14 19.75
N LYS A 62 -0.80 -3.71 21.00
CA LYS A 62 -0.77 -2.28 21.34
C LYS A 62 0.66 -1.75 21.22
N HIS A 63 0.81 -0.60 20.56
CA HIS A 63 2.08 0.10 20.51
C HIS A 63 2.46 0.60 21.91
N PRO A 64 3.67 0.33 22.42
CA PRO A 64 4.00 0.55 23.82
C PRO A 64 3.97 2.03 24.24
N ARG A 65 4.18 2.96 23.29
CA ARG A 65 4.11 4.41 23.55
C ARG A 65 2.72 5.03 23.35
N THR A 66 1.94 4.53 22.40
CA THR A 66 0.72 5.22 21.93
C THR A 66 -0.55 4.42 22.21
N SER A 67 -0.42 3.18 22.66
CA SER A 67 -1.52 2.23 22.92
C SER A 67 -2.40 1.92 21.72
N LEU A 68 -2.03 2.38 20.52
CA LEU A 68 -2.74 2.10 19.26
C LEU A 68 -2.39 0.72 18.71
N GLY A 69 -3.33 0.07 18.04
CA GLY A 69 -3.12 -1.25 17.44
C GLY A 69 -2.12 -1.19 16.28
N THR A 70 -0.97 -1.85 16.45
CA THR A 70 0.13 -1.94 15.48
C THR A 70 0.38 -3.40 15.13
N LEU A 71 0.92 -3.66 13.94
CA LEU A 71 1.27 -5.00 13.49
C LEU A 71 2.70 -5.37 13.91
N TYR A 72 2.85 -6.62 14.31
CA TYR A 72 4.11 -7.26 14.65
C TYR A 72 4.19 -8.61 13.93
N VAL A 73 5.40 -9.13 13.78
CA VAL A 73 5.66 -10.46 13.21
C VAL A 73 6.47 -11.24 14.23
N MET A 74 5.97 -12.41 14.63
CA MET A 74 6.70 -13.37 15.45
C MET A 74 7.44 -14.34 14.53
N SER A 75 8.69 -14.65 14.84
CA SER A 75 9.45 -15.70 14.14
C SER A 75 8.79 -17.08 14.32
N ALA A 76 9.14 -18.02 13.44
CA ALA A 76 8.58 -19.38 13.45
C ALA A 76 8.88 -20.14 14.76
N ASP A 77 10.09 -19.94 15.28
CA ASP A 77 10.60 -20.51 16.54
C ASP A 77 10.15 -19.74 17.79
N GLU A 78 9.31 -18.70 17.62
CA GLU A 78 8.79 -17.84 18.69
C GLU A 78 9.89 -17.15 19.54
N SER A 79 11.13 -17.11 19.06
CA SER A 79 12.26 -16.55 19.80
C SER A 79 12.41 -15.04 19.63
N ALA A 80 11.90 -14.49 18.51
CA ALA A 80 12.10 -13.10 18.13
C ALA A 80 10.80 -12.45 17.66
N LEU A 81 10.63 -11.19 18.07
CA LEU A 81 9.51 -10.35 17.69
C LEU A 81 10.01 -9.18 16.84
N TYR A 82 9.29 -8.88 15.77
CA TYR A 82 9.61 -7.78 14.87
C TYR A 82 8.41 -6.85 14.74
N GLN A 83 8.66 -5.54 14.79
CA GLN A 83 7.64 -4.55 14.49
C GLN A 83 7.51 -4.37 12.98
N LEU A 84 6.27 -4.38 12.47
CA LEU A 84 5.99 -4.14 11.06
C LEU A 84 5.67 -2.65 10.85
N HIS A 85 6.52 -1.99 10.06
CA HIS A 85 6.37 -0.59 9.67
C HIS A 85 5.81 -0.52 8.26
N ASN A 86 4.93 0.46 8.00
CA ASN A 86 4.43 0.75 6.66
C ASN A 86 4.90 2.15 6.24
N PHE A 87 5.76 2.21 5.23
CA PHE A 87 6.14 3.45 4.57
C PHE A 87 5.26 3.66 3.34
N LYS A 88 4.39 4.67 3.42
CA LYS A 88 3.48 5.05 2.33
C LYS A 88 3.60 6.54 2.03
N GLU A 89 4.03 6.86 0.82
CA GLU A 89 4.17 8.22 0.32
C GLU A 89 3.22 8.47 -0.88
N LYS A 90 2.84 9.73 -1.10
CA LYS A 90 1.99 10.10 -2.25
C LYS A 90 2.74 9.93 -3.57
N TYR A 91 2.00 9.53 -4.61
CA TYR A 91 2.51 9.43 -5.99
C TYR A 91 3.67 8.45 -6.17
N ARG A 92 3.60 7.29 -5.51
CA ARG A 92 4.56 6.19 -5.66
C ARG A 92 3.90 4.95 -6.26
N SER A 93 4.68 4.14 -6.97
CA SER A 93 4.27 2.85 -7.51
C SER A 93 5.48 1.93 -7.66
N TRP A 94 5.28 0.62 -7.55
CA TRP A 94 6.32 -0.38 -7.79
C TRP A 94 6.17 -1.02 -9.16
N PHE A 95 7.29 -1.25 -9.84
CA PHE A 95 7.32 -2.03 -11.07
C PHE A 95 7.86 -3.41 -10.72
N ILE A 96 7.01 -4.43 -10.78
CA ILE A 96 7.32 -5.80 -10.33
C ILE A 96 7.17 -6.72 -11.55
N GLY A 97 8.31 -7.14 -12.11
CA GLY A 97 8.33 -7.89 -13.37
C GLY A 97 7.68 -7.08 -14.50
N ASN A 98 6.56 -7.58 -15.04
CA ASN A 98 5.78 -6.92 -16.10
C ASN A 98 4.50 -6.23 -15.59
N LYS A 99 4.39 -5.98 -14.28
CA LYS A 99 3.22 -5.36 -13.65
C LYS A 99 3.59 -4.06 -12.93
N VAL A 100 2.60 -3.19 -12.76
CA VAL A 100 2.71 -1.94 -12.00
C VAL A 100 1.80 -2.03 -10.78
N CYS A 101 2.38 -2.13 -9.58
CA CYS A 101 1.62 -2.03 -8.33
C CYS A 101 1.48 -0.55 -7.95
N SER A 102 0.26 -0.03 -8.08
CA SER A 102 -0.04 1.40 -7.88
C SER A 102 -0.04 1.86 -6.42
N ASP A 103 -0.06 0.96 -5.44
CA ASP A 103 -0.14 1.32 -4.02
C ASP A 103 1.14 1.98 -3.51
N GLY A 104 2.30 1.55 -4.01
CA GLY A 104 3.60 2.16 -3.69
C GLY A 104 4.05 2.01 -2.23
N SER A 105 3.30 1.31 -1.37
CA SER A 105 3.68 1.08 0.02
C SER A 105 4.89 0.15 0.11
N LEU A 106 5.73 0.38 1.12
CA LEU A 106 6.86 -0.46 1.48
C LEU A 106 6.73 -0.85 2.94
N TYR A 107 6.71 -2.16 3.19
CA TYR A 107 6.71 -2.70 4.53
C TYR A 107 8.14 -3.03 4.97
N LEU A 108 8.46 -2.73 6.22
CA LEU A 108 9.77 -3.01 6.80
C LEU A 108 9.59 -3.69 8.16
N THR A 109 10.36 -4.74 8.43
CA THR A 109 10.44 -5.32 9.77
C THR A 109 11.67 -4.82 10.51
N SER A 110 11.50 -4.37 11.75
CA SER A 110 12.62 -4.11 12.65
C SER A 110 12.51 -4.99 13.89
N PRO A 111 13.60 -5.62 14.37
CA PRO A 111 13.58 -6.36 15.64
C PRO A 111 13.04 -5.47 16.78
N MET A 112 12.25 -6.07 17.67
CA MET A 112 11.59 -5.36 18.77
C MET A 112 11.67 -6.21 20.04
N ASP A 113 12.17 -5.62 21.13
CA ASP A 113 12.25 -6.28 22.42
C ASP A 113 10.83 -6.39 23.05
N PRO A 114 10.32 -7.62 23.31
CA PRO A 114 9.01 -7.83 23.91
C PRO A 114 8.82 -7.13 25.27
N LEU A 115 9.90 -6.84 26.00
CA LEU A 115 9.84 -6.13 27.27
C LEU A 115 9.08 -4.81 27.14
N PHE A 116 9.27 -4.08 26.03
CA PHE A 116 8.56 -2.82 25.80
C PHE A 116 7.04 -2.99 25.71
N LEU A 117 6.55 -4.14 25.20
CA LEU A 117 5.10 -4.43 25.17
C LEU A 117 4.56 -4.71 26.56
N LEU A 118 5.38 -5.27 27.45
CA LEU A 118 5.00 -5.65 28.80
C LEU A 118 5.06 -4.48 29.78
N LEU A 119 5.96 -3.52 29.59
CA LEU A 119 6.13 -2.34 30.46
C LEU A 119 4.81 -1.62 30.81
N PRO A 120 3.90 -1.31 29.86
CA PRO A 120 2.63 -0.67 30.18
C PRO A 120 1.72 -1.48 31.11
N TYR A 121 1.90 -2.80 31.18
CA TYR A 121 1.13 -3.68 32.06
C TYR A 121 1.78 -3.85 33.43
N LEU A 122 3.11 -3.77 33.51
CA LEU A 122 3.85 -3.86 34.77
C LEU A 122 3.88 -2.54 35.54
N MET A 123 3.88 -1.42 34.82
CA MET A 123 3.86 -0.07 35.40
C MET A 123 2.44 0.48 35.56
N ALA A 124 1.44 -0.21 35.01
CA ALA A 124 0.05 0.04 35.34
C ALA A 124 -0.23 -0.58 36.72
N ASP A 125 0.24 0.10 37.77
CA ASP A 125 -0.43 0.00 39.06
C ASP A 125 -1.84 0.58 38.90
N GLU A 126 -2.86 -0.11 39.44
CA GLU A 126 -4.26 0.35 39.47
C GLU A 126 -4.43 1.75 40.08
#